data_AF-A0A8H3QKX1-F1
#
_entry.id   AF-A0A8H3QKX1-F1
#
_cell.length_a   1.000
_cell.length_b   1.000
_cell.length_c   1.000
_cell.angle_alpha   90.00
_cell.angle_beta   90.00
_cell.angle_gamma   90.00
#
_symmetry.space_group_name_H-M   'P 1'
#
loop_
_entity.id
_entity.type
_entity.pdbx_description
1 polymer ?
#
loop_
_entity_poly.entity_id
_entity_poly.type
_entity_poly.pdbx_seq_one_letter_code
_entity_poly.pdbx_strand_id
1 'polypeptide(L)'
;MRDLLSLNRFQFTFCLTNQDDYIVDWDLTWFTLNFSPSYDASFQAHHASRHYTFKFKLFLDDLPLLEKLKITRPDLYIEILTCRSCCMRKEDLMHFILCSKCRTTMHQILQSYQNHLFSKLREAGELADVDPTPMIRKLSSLSCWSISSSNWSSYALIRSCLPKLFIDLFVELSIFRQSAMKVVAAIHNNFVQKLRRRIWNLRTYDKSRWEDVMHITLKLKTSPQPSNLPASTYMPFSSLPPPTHLVTSRDSRTDWIKNSMIQGLPWYNHLSGFMGRLTVLLNNSFCGMGCRFL
;
A
#
# COMPACT_ATOMS: atom_id res chain seq x y z
N MET A 1 -5.68 -14.26 5.91
CA MET A 1 -5.96 -12.81 5.82
C MET A 1 -6.29 -12.20 7.18
N ARG A 2 -7.17 -12.81 8.01
CA ARG A 2 -7.43 -12.35 9.39
C ARG A 2 -6.15 -12.13 10.20
N ASP A 3 -5.19 -13.05 10.11
CA ASP A 3 -3.92 -12.91 10.86
C ASP A 3 -3.09 -11.70 10.40
N LEU A 4 -3.10 -11.37 9.10
CA LEU A 4 -2.41 -10.19 8.57
C LEU A 4 -3.01 -8.89 9.13
N LEU A 5 -4.34 -8.84 9.24
CA LEU A 5 -5.06 -7.66 9.73
C LEU A 5 -4.91 -7.45 11.24
N SER A 6 -4.48 -8.47 11.99
CA SER A 6 -4.14 -8.36 13.42
C SER A 6 -2.82 -7.62 13.69
N LEU A 7 -2.00 -7.39 12.65
CA LEU A 7 -0.74 -6.68 12.81
C LEU A 7 -0.97 -5.19 13.12
N ASN A 8 -0.15 -4.61 14.00
CA ASN A 8 -0.25 -3.19 14.40
C ASN A 8 -0.34 -2.22 13.21
N ARG A 9 0.39 -2.51 12.12
CA ARG A 9 0.38 -1.72 10.88
C ARG A 9 -0.97 -1.64 10.14
N PHE A 10 -1.94 -2.48 10.50
CA PHE A 10 -3.31 -2.46 9.99
C PHE A 10 -4.33 -1.96 11.03
N GLN A 11 -3.93 -1.62 12.26
CA GLN A 11 -4.86 -1.10 13.26
C GLN A 11 -5.59 0.18 12.82
N PHE A 12 -5.04 0.94 11.88
CA PHE A 12 -5.73 2.09 11.29
C PHE A 12 -7.07 1.73 10.63
N THR A 13 -7.30 0.47 10.24
CA THR A 13 -8.57 0.05 9.65
C THR A 13 -9.74 0.16 10.63
N PHE A 14 -9.48 0.09 11.94
CA PHE A 14 -10.49 0.33 12.97
C PHE A 14 -10.97 1.79 12.96
N CYS A 15 -10.17 2.73 12.46
CA CYS A 15 -10.57 4.13 12.31
C CYS A 15 -11.49 4.36 11.10
N LEU A 16 -11.61 3.41 10.17
CA LEU A 16 -12.40 3.56 8.95
C LEU A 16 -13.90 3.37 9.19
N THR A 17 -14.25 2.42 10.07
CA THR A 17 -15.64 2.00 10.31
C THR A 17 -16.43 2.99 11.16
N ASN A 18 -15.75 3.84 11.94
CA ASN A 18 -16.42 4.72 12.91
C ASN A 18 -16.73 6.12 12.35
N GLN A 19 -16.20 6.52 11.19
CA GLN A 19 -16.30 7.90 10.69
C GLN A 19 -16.74 8.05 9.22
N ASP A 20 -16.48 7.08 8.34
CA ASP A 20 -16.42 7.35 6.90
C ASP A 20 -17.24 6.40 6.01
N ASP A 21 -18.00 5.45 6.58
CA ASP A 21 -18.65 4.33 5.86
C ASP A 21 -17.71 3.59 4.88
N TYR A 22 -16.39 3.72 5.09
CA TYR A 22 -15.36 3.18 4.23
C TYR A 22 -15.09 1.72 4.59
N ILE A 23 -15.85 0.83 3.97
CA ILE A 23 -15.68 -0.61 4.17
C ILE A 23 -14.66 -1.14 3.16
N VAL A 24 -13.53 -1.65 3.65
CA VAL A 24 -12.49 -2.23 2.80
C VAL A 24 -12.98 -3.55 2.19
N ASP A 25 -12.93 -3.66 0.86
CA ASP A 25 -13.08 -4.92 0.15
C ASP A 25 -11.71 -5.59 0.03
N TRP A 26 -11.50 -6.59 0.88
CA TRP A 26 -10.23 -7.28 0.97
C TRP A 26 -9.94 -8.17 -0.24
N ASP A 27 -10.97 -8.71 -0.90
CA ASP A 27 -10.79 -9.51 -2.11
C ASP A 27 -10.35 -8.62 -3.28
N LEU A 28 -10.98 -7.45 -3.44
CA LEU A 28 -10.55 -6.44 -4.40
C LEU A 28 -9.14 -5.94 -4.09
N THR A 29 -8.86 -5.66 -2.81
CA THR A 29 -7.54 -5.21 -2.35
C THR A 29 -6.46 -6.23 -2.73
N TRP A 30 -6.68 -7.50 -2.38
CA TRP A 30 -5.74 -8.57 -2.69
C TRP A 30 -5.59 -8.82 -4.18
N PHE A 31 -6.70 -8.82 -4.93
CA PHE A 31 -6.69 -8.93 -6.38
C PHE A 31 -5.86 -7.80 -7.00
N THR A 32 -6.05 -6.56 -6.57
CA THR A 32 -5.34 -5.39 -7.09
C THR A 32 -3.83 -5.42 -6.78
N LEU A 33 -3.45 -5.87 -5.58
CA LEU A 33 -2.04 -6.04 -5.22
C LEU A 33 -1.33 -7.01 -6.16
N ASN A 34 -1.99 -8.12 -6.49
CA ASN A 34 -1.47 -9.15 -7.39
C ASN A 34 -1.69 -8.84 -8.88
N PHE A 35 -2.55 -7.86 -9.20
CA PHE A 35 -2.84 -7.49 -10.58
C PHE A 35 -1.58 -6.94 -11.26
N SER A 36 -1.17 -7.58 -12.35
CA SER A 36 -0.18 -7.05 -13.29
C SER A 36 -0.90 -6.67 -14.57
N PRO A 37 -0.78 -5.42 -15.06
CA PRO A 37 -1.19 -5.10 -16.40
C PRO A 37 -0.47 -6.03 -17.39
N SER A 38 -1.18 -6.48 -18.41
CA SER A 38 -0.55 -6.97 -19.64
C SER A 38 0.09 -5.77 -20.31
N TYR A 39 1.38 -5.57 -20.06
CA TYR A 39 2.13 -4.48 -20.65
C TYR A 39 2.41 -4.75 -22.13
N ASP A 40 2.57 -3.70 -22.93
CA ASP A 40 3.16 -3.84 -24.26
C ASP A 40 4.61 -4.33 -24.15
N ALA A 41 5.16 -4.84 -25.27
CA ALA A 41 6.50 -5.43 -25.32
C ALA A 41 7.64 -4.48 -24.91
N SER A 42 7.38 -3.19 -24.67
CA SER A 42 8.38 -2.21 -24.22
C SER A 42 8.60 -2.22 -22.70
N PHE A 43 7.72 -2.86 -21.93
CA PHE A 43 7.82 -2.89 -20.48
C PHE A 43 8.75 -4.00 -20.01
N GLN A 44 10.00 -3.63 -19.78
CA GLN A 44 11.02 -4.56 -19.31
C GLN A 44 10.63 -5.17 -17.94
N ALA A 45 10.86 -6.47 -17.76
CA ALA A 45 10.53 -7.23 -16.54
C ALA A 45 11.02 -6.58 -15.23
N HIS A 46 12.15 -5.88 -15.30
CA HIS A 46 12.72 -5.16 -14.16
C HIS A 46 11.81 -4.01 -13.67
N HIS A 47 11.10 -3.30 -14.57
CA HIS A 47 10.15 -2.26 -14.21
C HIS A 47 8.90 -2.82 -13.53
N ALA A 48 8.42 -3.98 -14.00
CA ALA A 48 7.30 -4.69 -13.39
C ALA A 48 7.63 -5.14 -11.97
N SER A 49 8.82 -5.75 -11.77
CA SER A 49 9.30 -6.16 -10.45
C SER A 49 9.43 -4.98 -9.47
N ARG A 50 9.97 -3.84 -9.91
CA ARG A 50 10.08 -2.62 -9.08
C ARG A 50 8.71 -2.04 -8.72
N HIS A 51 7.76 -2.04 -9.66
CA HIS A 51 6.41 -1.57 -9.41
C HIS A 51 5.69 -2.49 -8.42
N TYR A 52 5.75 -3.80 -8.62
CA TYR A 52 5.20 -4.81 -7.71
C TYR A 52 5.75 -4.65 -6.28
N THR A 53 7.08 -4.55 -6.15
CA THR A 53 7.74 -4.34 -4.85
C THR A 53 7.26 -3.05 -4.18
N PHE A 54 7.11 -1.96 -4.94
CA PHE A 54 6.61 -0.70 -4.41
C PHE A 54 5.17 -0.82 -3.90
N LYS A 55 4.27 -1.50 -4.65
CA LYS A 55 2.89 -1.74 -4.23
C LYS A 55 2.81 -2.43 -2.87
N PHE A 56 3.52 -3.53 -2.71
CA PHE A 56 3.52 -4.29 -1.46
C PHE A 56 4.14 -3.52 -0.30
N LYS A 57 5.26 -2.82 -0.52
CA LYS A 57 5.86 -1.98 0.53
C LYS A 57 4.95 -0.83 0.95
N LEU A 58 4.22 -0.22 0.02
CA LEU A 58 3.24 0.82 0.32
C LEU A 58 2.06 0.25 1.13
N PHE A 59 1.51 -0.89 0.69
CA PHE A 59 0.42 -1.58 1.39
C PHE A 59 0.81 -1.98 2.82
N LEU A 60 2.05 -2.46 3.00
CA LEU A 60 2.55 -2.96 4.29
C LEU A 60 3.18 -1.89 5.19
N ASP A 61 3.25 -0.62 4.76
CA ASP A 61 4.00 0.44 5.47
C ASP A 61 5.48 0.06 5.74
N ASP A 62 6.12 -0.50 4.71
CA ASP A 62 7.54 -0.92 4.69
C ASP A 62 8.35 -0.16 3.63
N LEU A 63 7.85 1.02 3.20
CA LEU A 63 8.65 1.92 2.38
C LEU A 63 9.88 2.37 3.19
N PRO A 64 11.08 2.49 2.57
CA PRO A 64 12.29 2.94 3.25
C PRO A 64 12.27 4.46 3.49
N LEU A 65 11.32 4.90 4.32
CA LEU A 65 11.17 6.24 4.87
C LEU A 65 12.20 6.45 6.00
N LEU A 66 12.60 7.69 6.27
CA LEU A 66 13.64 7.94 7.29
C LEU A 66 13.26 7.40 8.67
N GLU A 67 11.97 7.46 9.06
CA GLU A 67 11.48 6.79 10.28
C GLU A 67 11.85 5.30 10.32
N LYS A 68 11.63 4.57 9.23
CA LYS A 68 11.88 3.12 9.15
C LYS A 68 13.37 2.82 9.06
N LEU A 69 14.11 3.63 8.29
CA LEU A 69 15.55 3.49 8.14
C LEU A 69 16.30 3.71 9.45
N LYS A 70 15.85 4.64 10.30
CA LYS A 70 16.41 4.84 11.65
C LYS A 70 16.21 3.63 12.56
N ILE A 71 15.12 2.89 12.40
CA ILE A 71 14.91 1.66 13.18
C ILE A 71 15.89 0.58 12.72
N THR A 72 16.04 0.40 11.40
CA THR A 72 16.89 -0.67 10.86
C THR A 72 18.38 -0.37 10.98
N ARG A 73 18.79 0.90 10.87
CA ARG A 73 20.19 1.35 10.91
C ARG A 73 20.33 2.62 11.75
N PRO A 74 20.09 2.55 13.07
CA PRO A 74 20.17 3.72 13.94
C PRO A 74 21.59 4.33 13.94
N ASP A 75 22.61 3.52 13.68
CA ASP A 75 24.01 3.91 13.50
C ASP A 75 24.25 4.85 12.33
N LEU A 76 23.42 4.78 11.27
CA LEU A 76 23.53 5.62 10.08
C LEU A 76 22.57 6.82 10.09
N TYR A 77 21.43 6.70 10.78
CA TYR A 77 20.34 7.67 10.73
C TYR A 77 20.03 8.25 12.13
N ILE A 78 21.05 8.77 12.81
CA ILE A 78 21.05 9.07 14.26
C ILE A 78 20.07 10.19 14.64
N GLU A 79 20.12 11.37 14.01
CA GLU A 79 19.39 12.57 14.49
C GLU A 79 18.38 13.16 13.51
N ILE A 80 18.39 12.75 12.24
CA ILE A 80 17.74 13.54 11.20
C ILE A 80 16.63 12.73 10.54
N LEU A 81 15.44 12.80 11.15
CA LEU A 81 14.22 12.21 10.60
C LEU A 81 13.44 13.18 9.71
N THR A 82 13.89 14.42 9.58
CA THR A 82 13.16 15.43 8.81
C THR A 82 13.17 15.09 7.32
N CYS A 83 12.01 15.19 6.68
CA CYS A 83 11.82 14.93 5.25
C CYS A 83 12.81 15.72 4.41
N ARG A 84 13.45 15.05 3.44
CA ARG A 84 14.47 15.66 2.57
C ARG A 84 13.93 16.56 1.49
N SER A 85 12.63 16.47 1.20
CA SER A 85 12.00 17.36 0.24
C SER A 85 11.55 18.67 0.91
N CYS A 86 10.90 18.62 2.07
CA CYS A 86 10.36 19.83 2.72
C CYS A 86 11.21 20.39 3.86
N CYS A 87 12.06 19.58 4.50
CA CYS A 87 12.88 19.95 5.65
C CYS A 87 12.11 20.50 6.89
N MET A 88 10.79 20.32 6.97
CA MET A 88 9.96 20.88 8.05
C MET A 88 9.48 19.88 9.08
N ARG A 89 9.20 18.63 8.68
CA ARG A 89 8.59 17.61 9.54
C ARG A 89 9.29 16.28 9.41
N LYS A 90 9.16 15.47 10.44
CA LYS A 90 9.54 14.06 10.46
C LYS A 90 8.93 13.32 9.25
N GLU A 91 9.74 12.48 8.61
CA GLU A 91 9.32 11.66 7.48
C GLU A 91 8.87 10.28 7.93
N ASP A 92 7.57 10.17 8.15
CA ASP A 92 6.81 8.94 8.23
C ASP A 92 5.89 8.79 7.01
N LEU A 93 5.10 7.71 6.94
CA LEU A 93 4.23 7.46 5.79
C LEU A 93 3.13 8.51 5.65
N MET A 94 2.62 9.04 6.77
CA MET A 94 1.61 10.09 6.76
C MET A 94 2.18 11.39 6.18
N HIS A 95 3.38 11.77 6.58
CA HIS A 95 4.07 12.92 6.02
C HIS A 95 4.46 12.70 4.56
N PHE A 96 4.87 11.49 4.15
CA PHE A 96 5.12 11.19 2.74
C PHE A 96 3.90 11.50 1.86
N ILE A 97 2.69 11.20 2.36
CA ILE A 97 1.43 11.49 1.68
C ILE A 97 1.11 12.99 1.68
N LEU A 98 1.33 13.66 2.81
CA LEU A 98 0.92 15.05 3.07
C LEU A 98 2.01 16.10 2.82
N CYS A 99 3.19 15.69 2.36
CA CYS A 99 4.35 16.56 2.23
C CYS A 99 3.99 17.78 1.38
N SER A 100 4.25 18.98 1.91
CA SER A 100 3.87 20.24 1.24
C SER A 100 4.47 20.37 -0.16
N LYS A 101 5.67 19.85 -0.37
CA LYS A 101 6.35 19.84 -1.68
C LYS A 101 5.72 18.90 -2.69
N CYS A 102 5.00 17.87 -2.24
CA CYS A 102 4.36 16.88 -3.12
C CYS A 102 2.83 17.04 -3.17
N ARG A 103 2.26 17.92 -2.34
CA ARG A 103 0.81 18.08 -2.15
C ARG A 103 0.07 18.33 -3.46
N THR A 104 0.52 19.29 -4.28
CA THR A 104 -0.12 19.60 -5.58
C THR A 104 -0.10 18.38 -6.50
N THR A 105 1.04 17.70 -6.59
CA THR A 105 1.19 16.49 -7.40
C THR A 105 0.30 15.36 -6.89
N MET A 106 0.19 15.19 -5.57
CA MET A 106 -0.68 14.18 -4.97
C MET A 106 -2.16 14.44 -5.29
N HIS A 107 -2.62 15.70 -5.13
CA HIS A 107 -3.98 16.07 -5.50
C HIS A 107 -4.27 15.82 -6.99
N GLN A 108 -3.34 16.16 -7.89
CA GLN A 108 -3.49 15.87 -9.33
C GLN A 108 -3.58 14.36 -9.61
N ILE A 109 -2.78 13.54 -8.93
CA ILE A 109 -2.80 12.09 -9.07
C ILE A 109 -4.14 11.53 -8.58
N LEU A 110 -4.63 11.99 -7.42
CA LEU A 110 -5.89 11.53 -6.84
C LEU A 110 -7.10 11.99 -7.69
N GLN A 111 -7.09 13.22 -8.18
CA GLN A 111 -8.12 13.73 -9.10
C GLN A 111 -8.13 12.94 -10.40
N SER A 112 -6.96 12.62 -10.96
CA SER A 112 -6.87 11.77 -12.15
C SER A 112 -7.42 10.36 -11.90
N TYR A 113 -7.19 9.79 -10.72
CA TYR A 113 -7.79 8.50 -10.32
C TYR A 113 -9.32 8.62 -10.29
N GLN A 114 -9.85 9.58 -9.55
CA GLN A 114 -11.29 9.79 -9.44
C GLN A 114 -11.96 9.96 -10.82
N ASN A 115 -11.36 10.78 -11.69
CA ASN A 115 -11.86 11.01 -13.05
C ASN A 115 -11.84 9.74 -13.91
N HIS A 116 -10.82 8.88 -13.78
CA HIS A 116 -10.80 7.61 -14.50
C HIS A 116 -11.92 6.66 -14.04
N LEU A 117 -12.23 6.63 -12.74
CA LEU A 117 -13.38 5.87 -12.24
C LEU A 117 -14.70 6.44 -12.77
N PHE A 118 -14.86 7.77 -12.76
CA PHE A 118 -16.04 8.41 -13.35
C PHE A 118 -16.19 8.07 -14.83
N SER A 119 -15.11 8.12 -15.61
CA SER A 119 -15.11 7.72 -17.02
C SER A 119 -15.60 6.28 -17.19
N LYS A 120 -15.08 5.33 -16.40
CA LYS A 120 -15.47 3.93 -16.50
C LYS A 120 -16.90 3.64 -16.02
N LEU A 121 -17.40 4.38 -15.04
CA LEU A 121 -18.81 4.31 -14.66
C LEU A 121 -19.72 4.88 -15.74
N ARG A 122 -19.31 5.94 -16.44
CA ARG A 122 -20.07 6.48 -17.58
C ARG A 122 -20.15 5.47 -18.72
N GLU A 123 -19.00 4.92 -19.12
CA GLU A 123 -18.94 3.87 -20.15
C GLU A 123 -19.82 2.66 -19.77
N ALA A 124 -19.80 2.23 -18.50
CA ALA A 124 -20.65 1.13 -18.03
C ALA A 124 -22.14 1.48 -18.05
N GLY A 125 -22.51 2.71 -17.68
CA GLY A 125 -23.90 3.19 -17.73
C GLY A 125 -24.43 3.29 -19.15
N GLU A 126 -23.63 3.81 -20.08
CA GLU A 126 -23.95 3.86 -21.52
C GLU A 126 -24.18 2.45 -22.09
N LEU A 127 -23.33 1.48 -21.73
CA LEU A 127 -23.50 0.09 -22.17
C LEU A 127 -24.72 -0.61 -21.56
N ALA A 128 -25.12 -0.20 -20.35
CA ALA A 128 -26.26 -0.77 -19.64
C ALA A 128 -27.59 -0.07 -19.96
N ASP A 129 -27.58 1.04 -20.72
CA ASP A 129 -28.71 1.95 -20.90
C ASP A 129 -29.29 2.46 -19.56
N VAL A 130 -28.39 2.80 -18.62
CA VAL A 130 -28.72 3.28 -17.27
C VAL A 130 -27.98 4.59 -17.00
N ASP A 131 -28.67 5.60 -16.45
CA ASP A 131 -28.03 6.85 -16.03
C ASP A 131 -26.99 6.60 -14.91
N PRO A 132 -25.69 6.84 -15.16
CA PRO A 132 -24.62 6.61 -14.19
C PRO A 132 -24.50 7.73 -13.14
N THR A 133 -25.27 8.82 -13.26
CA THR A 133 -25.19 9.99 -12.38
C THR A 133 -25.35 9.67 -10.89
N PRO A 134 -26.28 8.80 -10.45
CA PRO A 134 -26.39 8.40 -9.05
C PRO A 134 -25.12 7.72 -8.54
N MET A 135 -24.50 6.84 -9.34
CA MET A 135 -23.28 6.13 -8.99
C MET A 135 -22.08 7.07 -8.90
N ILE A 136 -21.99 8.03 -9.83
CA ILE A 136 -20.95 9.07 -9.82
C ILE A 136 -21.08 9.93 -8.57
N ARG A 137 -22.30 10.32 -8.17
CA ARG A 137 -22.55 11.09 -6.95
C ARG A 137 -22.21 10.32 -5.68
N LYS A 138 -22.58 9.03 -5.59
CA LYS A 138 -22.15 8.16 -4.49
C LYS A 138 -20.63 8.10 -4.42
N LEU A 139 -19.97 7.87 -5.56
CA LEU A 139 -18.51 7.81 -5.63
C LEU A 139 -17.86 9.13 -5.22
N SER A 140 -18.35 10.28 -5.72
CA SER A 140 -17.77 11.60 -5.41
C SER A 140 -17.91 12.00 -3.95
N SER A 141 -18.92 11.48 -3.26
CA SER A 141 -19.16 11.75 -1.83
C SER A 141 -18.22 11.02 -0.87
N LEU A 142 -17.44 10.03 -1.34
CA LEU A 142 -16.51 9.30 -0.48
C LEU A 142 -15.46 10.24 0.11
N SER A 143 -15.24 10.14 1.43
CA SER A 143 -14.25 10.97 2.11
C SER A 143 -12.81 10.69 1.68
N CYS A 144 -12.52 9.53 1.08
CA CYS A 144 -11.17 9.15 0.67
C CYS A 144 -10.55 10.07 -0.40
N TRP A 145 -11.35 10.92 -1.05
CA TRP A 145 -10.88 11.92 -2.01
C TRP A 145 -10.22 13.14 -1.35
N SER A 146 -10.45 13.36 -0.05
CA SER A 146 -9.91 14.51 0.69
C SER A 146 -8.70 14.10 1.53
N ILE A 147 -7.50 14.55 1.14
CA ILE A 147 -6.26 14.17 1.83
C ILE A 147 -6.04 15.08 3.04
N SER A 148 -6.05 14.50 4.23
CA SER A 148 -5.70 15.19 5.48
C SER A 148 -5.04 14.22 6.48
N SER A 149 -4.43 14.75 7.54
CA SER A 149 -3.81 13.92 8.59
C SER A 149 -4.82 13.18 9.46
N SER A 150 -6.09 13.61 9.48
CA SER A 150 -7.17 12.98 10.24
C SER A 150 -8.04 12.06 9.39
N ASN A 151 -7.90 12.10 8.06
CA ASN A 151 -8.72 11.32 7.15
C ASN A 151 -8.08 9.95 6.87
N TRP A 152 -8.49 8.96 7.64
CA TRP A 152 -8.01 7.59 7.50
C TRP A 152 -8.46 6.91 6.21
N SER A 153 -9.61 7.28 5.63
CA SER A 153 -10.08 6.70 4.36
C SER A 153 -9.18 7.10 3.19
N SER A 154 -8.67 8.33 3.18
CA SER A 154 -7.68 8.78 2.19
C SER A 154 -6.35 8.03 2.35
N TYR A 155 -5.92 7.80 3.58
CA TYR A 155 -4.74 7.01 3.91
C TYR A 155 -4.91 5.54 3.49
N ALA A 156 -6.08 4.95 3.72
CA ALA A 156 -6.43 3.59 3.31
C ALA A 156 -6.35 3.42 1.79
N LEU A 157 -6.96 4.33 1.03
CA LEU A 157 -6.94 4.33 -0.43
C LEU A 157 -5.51 4.38 -0.96
N ILE A 158 -4.67 5.27 -0.41
CA ILE A 158 -3.28 5.40 -0.83
C ILE A 158 -2.47 4.15 -0.48
N ARG A 159 -2.75 3.51 0.66
CA ARG A 159 -2.18 2.21 1.04
C ARG A 159 -2.80 1.02 0.29
N SER A 160 -3.59 1.26 -0.76
CA SER A 160 -4.23 0.21 -1.56
C SER A 160 -5.28 -0.63 -0.83
N CYS A 161 -5.78 -0.19 0.32
CA CYS A 161 -6.95 -0.80 0.97
C CYS A 161 -8.21 -0.21 0.31
N LEU A 162 -8.79 -0.92 -0.65
CA LEU A 162 -9.81 -0.37 -1.54
C LEU A 162 -11.22 -0.52 -0.96
N PRO A 163 -12.12 0.45 -1.19
CA PRO A 163 -13.47 0.38 -0.65
C PRO A 163 -14.35 -0.54 -1.49
N LYS A 164 -15.24 -1.28 -0.83
CA LYS A 164 -16.25 -2.14 -1.45
C LYS A 164 -17.15 -1.38 -2.43
N LEU A 165 -17.45 -0.12 -2.10
CA LEU A 165 -18.26 0.75 -2.97
C LEU A 165 -17.69 0.84 -4.39
N PHE A 166 -16.36 0.75 -4.60
CA PHE A 166 -15.80 0.77 -5.95
C PHE A 166 -16.29 -0.36 -6.83
N ILE A 167 -16.70 -1.51 -6.28
CA ILE A 167 -17.24 -2.64 -7.04
C ILE A 167 -18.75 -2.60 -7.07
N ASP A 168 -19.38 -2.28 -5.94
CA ASP A 168 -20.84 -2.26 -5.81
C ASP A 168 -21.46 -1.31 -6.87
N LEU A 169 -20.82 -0.16 -7.15
CA LEU A 169 -21.29 0.78 -8.18
C LEU A 169 -21.29 0.21 -9.61
N PHE A 170 -20.33 -0.66 -9.95
CA PHE A 170 -20.34 -1.34 -11.26
C PHE A 170 -21.35 -2.48 -11.29
N VAL A 171 -21.52 -3.19 -10.16
CA VAL A 171 -22.53 -4.25 -10.04
C VAL A 171 -23.94 -3.68 -10.17
N GLU A 172 -24.21 -2.49 -9.63
CA GLU A 172 -25.47 -1.74 -9.85
C GLU A 172 -25.74 -1.45 -11.33
N LEU A 173 -24.69 -1.37 -12.16
CA LEU A 173 -24.76 -1.22 -13.62
C LEU A 173 -24.72 -2.57 -14.36
N SER A 174 -25.10 -3.66 -13.68
CA SER A 174 -25.09 -5.03 -14.22
C SER A 174 -23.72 -5.54 -14.70
N ILE A 175 -22.62 -4.91 -14.28
CA ILE A 175 -21.28 -5.40 -14.59
C ILE A 175 -20.91 -6.52 -13.62
N PHE A 176 -20.50 -7.67 -14.17
CA PHE A 176 -20.00 -8.78 -13.37
C PHE A 176 -18.85 -8.35 -12.45
N ARG A 177 -18.92 -8.77 -11.18
CA ARG A 177 -17.93 -8.44 -10.14
C ARG A 177 -16.48 -8.63 -10.62
N GLN A 178 -16.19 -9.74 -11.28
CA GLN A 178 -14.83 -10.05 -11.75
C GLN A 178 -14.33 -9.06 -12.82
N SER A 179 -15.23 -8.57 -13.68
CA SER A 179 -14.91 -7.55 -14.67
C SER A 179 -14.68 -6.20 -13.99
N ALA A 180 -15.53 -5.83 -13.02
CA ALA A 180 -15.34 -4.63 -12.22
C ALA A 180 -14.01 -4.64 -11.46
N MET A 181 -13.62 -5.77 -10.87
CA MET A 181 -12.32 -5.93 -10.18
C MET A 181 -11.15 -5.68 -11.12
N LYS A 182 -11.19 -6.17 -12.37
CA LYS A 182 -10.15 -5.90 -13.38
C LYS A 182 -10.06 -4.41 -13.72
N VAL A 183 -11.20 -3.75 -13.92
CA VAL A 183 -11.26 -2.32 -14.22
C VAL A 183 -10.67 -1.50 -13.07
N VAL A 184 -11.17 -1.72 -11.84
CA VAL A 184 -10.69 -1.00 -10.65
C VAL A 184 -9.21 -1.27 -10.40
N ALA A 185 -8.76 -2.50 -10.53
CA ALA A 185 -7.35 -2.87 -10.35
C ALA A 185 -6.44 -2.19 -11.39
N ALA A 186 -6.86 -2.09 -12.65
CA ALA A 186 -6.12 -1.38 -13.68
C ALA A 186 -5.99 0.11 -13.39
N ILE A 187 -7.09 0.77 -12.99
CA ILE A 187 -7.08 2.18 -12.62
C ILE A 187 -6.18 2.40 -11.38
N HIS A 188 -6.32 1.55 -10.36
CA HIS A 188 -5.52 1.66 -9.14
C HIS A 188 -4.03 1.44 -9.40
N ASN A 189 -3.66 0.47 -10.25
CA ASN A 189 -2.26 0.28 -10.65
C ASN A 189 -1.70 1.52 -11.36
N ASN A 190 -2.50 2.19 -12.21
CA ASN A 190 -2.09 3.45 -12.83
C ASN A 190 -1.86 4.55 -11.78
N PHE A 191 -2.74 4.66 -10.79
CA PHE A 191 -2.58 5.55 -9.64
C PHE A 191 -1.27 5.26 -8.90
N VAL A 192 -1.00 4.01 -8.52
CA VAL A 192 0.24 3.65 -7.80
C VAL A 192 1.48 3.87 -8.66
N GLN A 193 1.39 3.66 -9.98
CA GLN A 193 2.48 3.96 -10.90
C GLN A 193 2.78 5.47 -10.96
N LYS A 194 1.75 6.31 -11.04
CA LYS A 194 1.89 7.78 -11.00
C LYS A 194 2.49 8.24 -9.66
N LEU A 195 1.99 7.71 -8.54
CA LEU A 195 2.53 7.94 -7.19
C LEU A 195 4.02 7.60 -7.12
N ARG A 196 4.39 6.41 -7.63
CA ARG A 196 5.78 5.96 -7.66
C ARG A 196 6.67 6.91 -8.49
N ARG A 197 6.26 7.22 -9.72
CA ARG A 197 7.09 7.98 -10.66
C ARG A 197 7.22 9.44 -10.27
N ARG A 198 6.14 10.07 -9.81
CA ARG A 198 6.09 11.53 -9.59
C ARG A 198 6.42 11.95 -8.16
N ILE A 199 6.20 11.07 -7.17
CA ILE A 199 6.43 11.40 -5.75
C ILE A 199 7.55 10.54 -5.18
N TRP A 200 7.41 9.21 -5.20
CA TRP A 200 8.38 8.32 -4.55
C TRP A 200 9.79 8.43 -5.14
N ASN A 201 9.92 8.44 -6.46
CA ASN A 201 11.21 8.52 -7.13
C ASN A 201 11.92 9.85 -6.84
N LEU A 202 11.18 10.98 -6.83
CA LEU A 202 11.75 12.29 -6.52
C LEU A 202 12.24 12.36 -5.08
N ARG A 203 11.41 11.89 -4.13
CA ARG A 203 11.82 11.75 -2.72
C ARG A 203 13.04 10.85 -2.57
N THR A 204 13.11 9.74 -3.32
CA THR A 204 14.26 8.82 -3.27
C THR A 204 15.54 9.48 -3.79
N TYR A 205 15.42 10.32 -4.81
CA TYR A 205 16.51 11.12 -5.34
C TYR A 205 17.02 12.13 -4.30
N ASP A 206 16.13 12.91 -3.68
CA ASP A 206 16.50 13.87 -2.62
C ASP A 206 17.17 13.17 -1.43
N LYS A 207 16.62 12.02 -1.02
CA LYS A 207 17.21 11.19 0.04
C LYS A 207 18.63 10.73 -0.33
N SER A 208 18.83 10.26 -1.57
CA SER A 208 20.13 9.75 -2.00
C SER A 208 21.18 10.86 -2.02
N ARG A 209 20.84 12.05 -2.54
CA ARG A 209 21.72 13.23 -2.49
C ARG A 209 22.11 13.59 -1.06
N TRP A 210 21.16 13.56 -0.13
CA TRP A 210 21.46 13.81 1.27
C TRP A 210 22.35 12.72 1.88
N GLU A 211 22.10 11.44 1.57
CA GLU A 211 22.95 10.32 2.02
C GLU A 211 24.40 10.48 1.53
N ASP A 212 24.60 10.96 0.30
CA ASP A 212 25.93 11.23 -0.25
C ASP A 212 26.67 12.33 0.52
N VAL A 213 25.98 13.43 0.86
CA VAL A 213 26.52 14.53 1.68
C VAL A 213 26.87 14.06 3.09
N MET A 214 26.09 13.15 3.66
CA MET A 214 26.34 12.58 4.98
C MET A 214 27.32 11.39 4.96
N HIS A 215 27.94 11.10 3.81
CA HIS A 215 28.84 9.95 3.60
C HIS A 215 28.21 8.58 3.95
N ILE A 216 26.88 8.45 3.84
CA ILE A 216 26.15 7.20 4.06
C ILE A 216 26.17 6.35 2.78
N THR A 217 27.27 5.62 2.61
CA THR A 217 27.52 4.79 1.42
C THR A 217 26.69 3.49 1.38
N LEU A 218 26.57 2.88 0.20
CA LEU A 218 25.96 1.55 0.04
C LEU A 218 26.68 0.46 0.85
N LYS A 219 28.01 0.54 0.94
CA LYS A 219 28.83 -0.38 1.75
C LYS A 219 28.43 -0.31 3.22
N LEU A 220 28.25 0.91 3.75
CA LEU A 220 27.77 1.10 5.11
C LEU A 220 26.37 0.52 5.29
N LYS A 221 25.43 0.77 4.37
CA LYS A 221 24.05 0.26 4.45
C LYS A 221 23.95 -1.28 4.43
N THR A 222 24.92 -1.95 3.85
CA THR A 222 24.95 -3.42 3.70
C THR A 222 25.83 -4.12 4.73
N SER A 223 26.74 -3.40 5.39
CA SER A 223 27.56 -3.97 6.46
C SER A 223 26.72 -4.25 7.72
N PRO A 224 27.08 -5.26 8.53
CA PRO A 224 26.49 -5.48 9.84
C PRO A 224 26.58 -4.22 10.72
N GLN A 225 25.58 -4.03 11.56
CA GLN A 225 25.60 -2.94 12.54
C GLN A 225 26.73 -3.19 13.56
N PRO A 226 27.51 -2.16 13.93
CA PRO A 226 28.47 -2.28 15.03
C PRO A 226 27.77 -2.67 16.33
N SER A 227 28.28 -3.68 17.03
CA SER A 227 27.70 -4.25 18.26
C SER A 227 27.70 -3.32 19.47
N ASN A 228 28.42 -2.20 19.40
CA ASN A 228 28.72 -1.34 20.54
C ASN A 228 27.82 -0.10 20.66
N LEU A 229 26.75 -0.02 19.85
CA LEU A 229 25.85 1.14 19.84
C LEU A 229 24.62 0.90 20.72
N PRO A 230 24.15 1.94 21.46
CA PRO A 230 22.97 1.82 22.29
C PRO A 230 21.74 1.44 21.45
N ALA A 231 20.90 0.56 22.00
CA ALA A 231 19.64 0.19 21.37
C ALA A 231 18.80 1.44 21.11
N SER A 232 18.31 1.60 19.88
CA SER A 232 17.45 2.73 19.51
C SER A 232 16.17 2.68 20.34
N THR A 233 15.92 3.70 21.16
CA THR A 233 14.68 3.86 21.96
C THR A 233 13.49 4.35 21.13
N TYR A 234 13.64 4.42 19.82
CA TYR A 234 12.67 5.05 18.94
C TYR A 234 11.48 4.13 18.63
N MET A 235 10.27 4.60 18.99
CA MET A 235 9.00 3.96 18.62
C MET A 235 8.42 4.61 17.36
N PRO A 236 8.18 3.86 16.27
CA PRO A 236 7.55 4.41 15.06
C PRO A 236 6.09 4.78 15.29
N PHE A 237 5.54 5.67 14.45
CA PHE A 237 4.15 6.13 14.53
C PHE A 237 3.14 4.96 14.43
N SER A 238 3.45 3.94 13.63
CA SER A 238 2.67 2.70 13.49
C SER A 238 2.66 1.80 14.74
N SER A 239 3.50 2.10 15.75
CA SER A 239 3.52 1.44 17.07
C SER A 239 2.78 2.23 18.14
N LEU A 240 2.32 3.45 17.83
CA LEU A 240 1.45 4.18 18.73
C LEU A 240 0.09 3.49 18.75
N PRO A 241 -0.45 3.18 19.94
CA PRO A 241 -1.79 2.61 20.04
C PRO A 241 -2.79 3.60 19.41
N PRO A 242 -3.83 3.10 18.72
CA PRO A 242 -4.98 3.91 18.38
C PRO A 242 -5.56 4.54 19.66
N PRO A 243 -6.30 5.66 19.57
CA PRO A 243 -7.12 6.12 20.67
C PRO A 243 -7.94 4.95 21.23
N THR A 244 -7.86 4.78 22.55
CA THR A 244 -8.07 3.57 23.34
C THR A 244 -9.30 2.74 22.93
N HIS A 245 -9.08 1.50 22.48
CA HIS A 245 -10.01 0.38 22.69
C HIS A 245 -9.24 -0.92 22.88
N LEU A 246 -9.33 -1.46 24.10
CA LEU A 246 -8.81 -2.75 24.54
C LEU A 246 -9.47 -3.90 23.76
N VAL A 247 -8.68 -4.76 23.11
CA VAL A 247 -9.04 -6.18 22.95
C VAL A 247 -7.76 -7.04 23.03
N THR A 248 -7.78 -7.96 23.98
CA THR A 248 -6.84 -9.06 24.22
C THR A 248 -7.19 -10.28 23.36
N SER A 249 -6.16 -11.00 22.89
CA SER A 249 -6.05 -12.47 22.97
C SER A 249 -4.76 -12.93 22.30
N ARG A 250 -3.93 -13.67 23.05
CA ARG A 250 -2.68 -14.31 22.61
C ARG A 250 -3.04 -15.70 22.09
N ASP A 251 -2.49 -16.06 20.93
CA ASP A 251 -2.36 -17.46 20.54
C ASP A 251 -0.96 -17.72 19.97
N SER A 252 -0.27 -18.72 20.54
CA SER A 252 1.18 -18.90 20.46
C SER A 252 1.57 -19.96 19.42
N ARG A 253 1.43 -19.62 18.13
CA ARG A 253 1.95 -20.50 17.05
C ARG A 253 2.66 -19.82 15.89
N THR A 254 2.92 -18.52 15.96
CA THR A 254 3.55 -17.75 14.85
C THR A 254 4.64 -16.79 15.32
N ASP A 255 5.37 -17.16 16.39
CA ASP A 255 6.38 -16.29 16.99
C ASP A 255 7.53 -15.95 16.04
N TRP A 256 7.94 -16.85 15.13
CA TRP A 256 9.10 -16.54 14.28
C TRP A 256 8.79 -15.49 13.20
N ILE A 257 7.61 -15.54 12.55
CA ILE A 257 7.21 -14.55 11.53
C ILE A 257 7.01 -13.18 12.18
N LYS A 258 6.32 -13.16 13.33
CA LYS A 258 6.10 -11.95 14.12
C LYS A 258 7.43 -11.37 14.62
N ASN A 259 8.34 -12.20 15.14
CA ASN A 259 9.66 -11.75 15.61
C ASN A 259 10.56 -11.29 14.46
N SER A 260 10.54 -11.96 13.29
CA SER A 260 11.27 -11.50 12.10
C SER A 260 10.71 -10.19 11.54
N MET A 261 9.39 -9.94 11.63
CA MET A 261 8.76 -8.67 11.25
C MET A 261 9.04 -7.54 12.26
N ILE A 262 9.10 -7.85 13.55
CA ILE A 262 9.45 -6.90 14.62
C ILE A 262 10.94 -6.50 14.53
N GLN A 263 11.81 -7.44 14.17
CA GLN A 263 13.26 -7.22 14.08
C GLN A 263 13.74 -6.67 12.73
N GLY A 264 12.83 -6.40 11.78
CA GLY A 264 13.18 -5.74 10.51
C GLY A 264 14.13 -6.53 9.61
N LEU A 265 14.20 -7.86 9.75
CA LEU A 265 15.02 -8.72 8.90
C LEU A 265 14.48 -8.75 7.46
N PRO A 266 15.28 -9.08 6.43
CA PRO A 266 14.86 -9.14 5.02
C PRO A 266 13.84 -10.27 4.75
N TRP A 267 12.60 -10.10 5.19
CA TRP A 267 11.49 -11.07 5.04
C TRP A 267 11.08 -11.31 3.58
N TYR A 268 11.47 -10.43 2.65
CA TYR A 268 11.15 -10.54 1.22
C TYR A 268 11.67 -11.86 0.59
N ASN A 269 12.88 -12.30 0.96
CA ASN A 269 13.44 -13.56 0.44
C ASN A 269 12.62 -14.78 0.90
N HIS A 270 11.99 -14.69 2.08
CA HIS A 270 11.14 -15.76 2.62
C HIS A 270 9.72 -15.75 2.05
N LEU A 271 9.22 -14.59 1.59
CA LEU A 271 7.94 -14.50 0.89
C LEU A 271 7.97 -15.05 -0.52
N SER A 272 9.08 -14.90 -1.25
CA SER A 272 9.21 -15.56 -2.56
C SER A 272 9.07 -17.08 -2.42
N GLY A 273 9.69 -17.68 -1.38
CA GLY A 273 9.58 -19.11 -1.08
C GLY A 273 8.23 -19.52 -0.45
N PHE A 274 7.56 -18.64 0.30
CA PHE A 274 6.21 -18.89 0.83
C PHE A 274 5.14 -18.76 -0.26
N MET A 275 5.19 -17.72 -1.09
CA MET A 275 4.33 -17.54 -2.26
C MET A 275 4.55 -18.67 -3.25
N GLY A 276 5.78 -19.12 -3.50
CA GLY A 276 6.05 -20.31 -4.31
C GLY A 276 5.35 -21.56 -3.77
N ARG A 277 5.37 -21.78 -2.45
CA ARG A 277 4.67 -22.91 -1.80
C ARG A 277 3.15 -22.77 -1.80
N LEU A 278 2.62 -21.56 -1.63
CA LEU A 278 1.18 -21.28 -1.67
C LEU A 278 0.63 -21.42 -3.10
N THR A 279 1.38 -20.97 -4.11
CA THR A 279 1.03 -21.13 -5.53
C THR A 279 1.08 -22.61 -5.97
N VAL A 280 2.01 -23.40 -5.44
CA VAL A 280 2.05 -24.86 -5.67
C VAL A 280 0.89 -25.57 -4.95
N LEU A 281 0.54 -25.17 -3.73
CA LEU A 281 -0.62 -25.71 -3.02
C LEU A 281 -1.94 -25.35 -3.71
N LEU A 282 -2.08 -24.14 -4.24
CA LEU A 282 -3.25 -23.70 -4.99
C LEU A 282 -3.32 -24.41 -6.36
N ASN A 283 -2.23 -24.55 -7.10
CA ASN A 283 -2.22 -25.29 -8.38
C ASN A 283 -2.51 -26.79 -8.20
N ASN A 284 -2.01 -27.41 -7.13
CA ASN A 284 -2.31 -28.81 -6.83
C ASN A 284 -3.77 -29.03 -6.38
N SER A 285 -4.41 -28.01 -5.78
CA SER A 285 -5.84 -28.08 -5.44
C SER A 285 -6.78 -27.91 -6.64
N PHE A 286 -6.31 -27.30 -7.74
CA PHE A 286 -7.07 -27.16 -8.99
C PHE A 286 -6.82 -28.31 -9.99
N CYS A 287 -5.69 -29.03 -9.90
CA CYS A 287 -5.45 -30.23 -10.74
C CYS A 287 -6.19 -31.50 -10.26
N GLY A 288 -6.91 -31.46 -9.14
CA GLY A 288 -7.65 -32.62 -8.60
C GLY A 288 -9.12 -32.72 -8.99
N MET A 289 -9.67 -31.79 -9.79
CA MET A 289 -11.12 -31.69 -10.05
C MET A 289 -11.49 -31.61 -11.54
N GLY A 290 -10.89 -32.45 -12.38
CA GLY A 290 -11.30 -32.55 -13.78
C GLY A 290 -10.84 -33.82 -14.45
N CYS A 291 -11.58 -34.92 -14.27
CA CYS A 291 -11.75 -36.00 -15.25
C CYS A 291 -12.75 -37.04 -14.71
N ARG A 292 -14.04 -36.89 -15.06
CA ARG A 292 -15.01 -37.97 -15.30
C ARG A 292 -16.32 -37.38 -15.82
N PHE A 293 -16.39 -37.24 -17.14
CA PHE A 293 -17.64 -37.32 -17.90
C PHE A 293 -17.35 -38.17 -19.15
N LEU A 294 -17.55 -39.48 -18.98
CA LEU A 294 -18.33 -40.32 -19.88
C LEU A 294 -19.24 -41.15 -18.96
#